data_AF-A0A952TNU4-F1
#
_entry.id   AF-A0A952TNU4-F1
#
_cell.length_a   1.000
_cell.length_b   1.000
_cell.length_c   1.000
_cell.angle_alpha   90.00
_cell.angle_beta   90.00
_cell.angle_gamma   90.00
#
_symmetry.space_group_name_H-M   'P 1'
#
loop_
_entity.id
_entity.type
_entity.pdbx_description
1 polymer ?
#
loop_
_entity_poly.entity_id
_entity_poly.type
_entity_poly.pdbx_seq_one_letter_code
_entity_poly.pdbx_strand_id
1 'polypeptide(L)'
;MAYDQAWAKKVRTHPIYMNQPEHVIQNLWNQNMKNPAFAKEYGESFKQQEEKKAADAAAVKAQAQPAMGGTNAISADVKYDDQGRPIRNDYLSIMDKNGNLNSNFSIADKIGPDIQVNQDGYNAIKERALSTGPSAWANLALEKQGLEQQNAMDSANRSGAQAQTTAYNQMRSRGGLSAGQRERLAMQGARNTAANQQGVLNQGLLNRSNILMEDQKSKDNMLMQLPGMDMANANFQQNQRSFNAQAQQYDIGNKLKDVGGYNAYNADAYGKAMQEWSAGKTADAQARASSGGKK
;
A
#
# COMPACT_ATOMS: atom_id res chain seq x y z
N MET A 1 -24.06 -34.07 6.28
CA MET A 1 -23.67 -33.18 7.41
C MET A 1 -22.17 -32.81 7.35
N ALA A 2 -21.59 -32.51 6.17
CA ALA A 2 -20.18 -32.13 6.06
C ALA A 2 -19.97 -30.59 5.97
N TYR A 3 -21.05 -29.80 5.91
CA TYR A 3 -21.01 -28.35 5.76
C TYR A 3 -20.75 -27.57 7.07
N ASP A 4 -20.70 -28.24 8.22
CA ASP A 4 -20.76 -27.60 9.54
C ASP A 4 -19.38 -27.18 10.10
N GLN A 5 -18.32 -27.96 9.82
CA GLN A 5 -16.99 -27.72 10.42
C GLN A 5 -16.25 -26.52 9.81
N ALA A 6 -16.42 -26.26 8.51
CA ALA A 6 -15.78 -25.12 7.83
C ALA A 6 -16.36 -23.78 8.30
N TRP A 7 -17.64 -23.77 8.67
CA TRP A 7 -18.31 -22.60 9.21
C TRP A 7 -17.86 -22.29 10.64
N ALA A 8 -17.87 -23.30 11.52
CA ALA A 8 -17.45 -23.15 12.91
C ALA A 8 -16.04 -22.56 13.02
N LYS A 9 -15.15 -22.92 12.09
CA LYS A 9 -13.79 -22.38 12.03
C LYS A 9 -13.73 -20.91 11.60
N LYS A 10 -14.58 -20.46 10.66
CA LYS A 10 -14.65 -19.07 10.21
C LYS A 10 -15.36 -18.14 11.19
N VAL A 11 -16.43 -18.61 11.85
CA VAL A 11 -17.17 -17.78 12.81
C VAL A 11 -16.36 -17.50 14.06
N ARG A 12 -15.52 -18.45 14.50
CA ARG A 12 -14.54 -18.22 15.58
C ARG A 12 -13.52 -17.12 15.27
N THR A 13 -13.28 -16.80 13.99
CA THR A 13 -12.37 -15.70 13.63
C THR A 13 -13.05 -14.33 13.59
N HIS A 14 -14.37 -14.26 13.74
CA HIS A 14 -15.08 -12.98 13.77
C HIS A 14 -15.04 -12.40 15.20
N PRO A 15 -14.70 -11.11 15.38
CA PRO A 15 -14.47 -10.52 16.71
C PRO A 15 -15.66 -10.68 17.69
N ILE A 16 -16.88 -10.69 17.15
CA ILE A 16 -18.13 -10.77 17.91
C ILE A 16 -18.33 -12.16 18.54
N TYR A 17 -17.80 -13.22 17.92
CA TYR A 17 -18.06 -14.61 18.31
C TYR A 17 -16.84 -15.31 18.92
N MET A 18 -15.69 -14.63 19.00
CA MET A 18 -14.40 -15.21 19.38
C MET A 18 -14.38 -15.79 20.82
N ASN A 19 -15.29 -15.34 21.69
CA ASN A 19 -15.38 -15.75 23.10
C ASN A 19 -16.76 -16.31 23.52
N GLN A 20 -17.64 -16.62 22.57
CA GLN A 20 -18.99 -17.14 22.90
C GLN A 20 -18.98 -18.67 23.03
N PRO A 21 -19.69 -19.26 23.99
CA PRO A 21 -19.81 -20.71 24.11
C PRO A 21 -20.58 -21.32 22.91
N GLU A 22 -20.25 -22.56 22.53
CA GLU A 22 -20.70 -23.17 21.26
C GLU A 22 -22.23 -23.17 21.06
N HIS A 23 -23.00 -23.39 22.13
CA HIS A 23 -24.46 -23.38 22.08
C HIS A 23 -25.05 -21.98 21.78
N VAL A 24 -24.36 -20.90 22.19
CA VAL A 24 -24.77 -19.52 21.88
C VAL A 24 -24.53 -19.22 20.40
N ILE A 25 -23.39 -19.69 19.86
CA ILE A 25 -23.05 -19.54 18.44
C ILE A 25 -24.08 -20.27 17.56
N GLN A 26 -24.48 -21.50 17.93
CA GLN A 26 -25.51 -22.25 17.20
C GLN A 26 -26.88 -21.57 17.24
N ASN A 27 -27.30 -21.01 18.38
CA ASN A 27 -28.58 -20.33 18.49
C ASN A 27 -28.63 -19.02 17.68
N LEU A 28 -27.57 -18.22 17.72
CA LEU A 28 -27.47 -16.99 16.91
C LEU A 28 -27.48 -17.31 15.41
N TRP A 29 -26.86 -18.41 14.99
CA TRP A 29 -26.93 -18.87 13.61
C TRP A 29 -28.34 -19.30 13.20
N ASN A 30 -29.02 -20.10 14.02
CA ASN A 30 -30.40 -20.52 13.77
C ASN A 30 -31.37 -19.33 13.69
N GLN A 31 -31.10 -18.26 14.44
CA GLN A 31 -31.87 -17.01 14.36
C GLN A 31 -31.53 -16.20 13.12
N ASN A 32 -30.24 -16.04 12.78
CA ASN A 32 -29.81 -15.28 11.62
C ASN A 32 -30.17 -15.96 10.29
N MET A 33 -30.18 -17.29 10.22
CA MET A 33 -30.64 -18.04 9.04
C MET A 33 -32.14 -17.89 8.78
N LYS A 34 -32.93 -17.54 9.80
CA LYS A 34 -34.36 -17.20 9.63
C LYS A 34 -34.56 -15.78 9.14
N ASN A 35 -33.53 -14.92 9.17
CA ASN A 35 -33.58 -13.58 8.61
C ASN A 35 -33.27 -13.63 7.10
N PRO A 36 -34.23 -13.32 6.21
CA PRO A 36 -34.05 -13.42 4.76
C PRO A 36 -32.98 -12.46 4.23
N ALA A 37 -32.73 -11.32 4.90
CA ALA A 37 -31.68 -10.38 4.49
C ALA A 37 -30.29 -10.98 4.72
N PHE A 38 -30.07 -11.61 5.89
CA PHE A 38 -28.82 -12.25 6.23
C PHE A 38 -28.55 -13.47 5.33
N ALA A 39 -29.58 -14.29 5.05
CA ALA A 39 -29.44 -15.43 4.15
C ALA A 39 -29.01 -15.02 2.74
N LYS A 40 -29.52 -13.88 2.24
CA LYS A 40 -29.17 -13.35 0.92
C LYS A 40 -27.74 -12.83 0.87
N GLU A 41 -27.35 -11.97 1.82
CA GLU A 41 -26.01 -11.39 1.91
C GLU A 41 -24.94 -12.49 2.12
N TYR A 42 -25.25 -13.46 2.96
CA TYR A 42 -24.35 -14.58 3.22
C TYR A 42 -24.19 -15.50 2.00
N GLY A 43 -25.28 -15.77 1.27
CA GLY A 43 -25.24 -16.52 0.02
C GLY A 43 -24.43 -15.84 -1.07
N GLU A 44 -24.52 -14.51 -1.18
CA GLU A 44 -23.72 -13.71 -2.13
C GLU A 44 -22.22 -13.73 -1.76
N SER A 45 -21.88 -13.64 -0.47
CA SER A 45 -20.48 -13.72 -0.02
C SER A 45 -19.83 -15.09 -0.31
N PHE A 46 -20.61 -16.18 -0.24
CA PHE A 46 -20.13 -17.52 -0.58
C PHE A 46 -19.91 -17.68 -2.08
N LYS A 47 -20.84 -17.19 -2.91
CA LYS A 47 -20.67 -17.19 -4.36
C LYS A 47 -19.41 -16.42 -4.78
N GLN A 48 -19.18 -15.23 -4.22
CA GLN A 48 -17.97 -14.45 -4.49
C GLN A 48 -16.69 -15.19 -4.08
N GLN A 49 -16.71 -15.93 -2.96
CA GLN A 49 -15.55 -16.74 -2.54
C GLN A 49 -15.33 -17.96 -3.42
N GLU A 50 -16.38 -18.62 -3.90
CA GLU A 50 -16.26 -19.74 -4.84
C GLU A 50 -15.78 -19.25 -6.22
N GLU A 51 -16.30 -18.13 -6.70
CA GLU A 51 -15.81 -17.48 -7.93
C GLU A 51 -14.35 -17.06 -7.79
N LYS A 52 -13.95 -16.50 -6.64
CA LYS A 52 -12.55 -16.14 -6.39
C LYS A 52 -11.65 -17.37 -6.29
N LYS A 53 -12.08 -18.44 -5.61
CA LYS A 53 -11.33 -19.71 -5.58
C LYS A 53 -11.24 -20.35 -6.96
N ALA A 54 -12.30 -20.27 -7.77
CA ALA A 54 -12.30 -20.76 -9.14
C ALA A 54 -11.38 -19.93 -10.04
N ALA A 55 -11.35 -18.60 -9.86
CA ALA A 55 -10.44 -17.69 -10.54
C ALA A 55 -8.99 -17.91 -10.12
N ASP A 56 -8.72 -18.10 -8.82
CA ASP A 56 -7.39 -18.41 -8.30
C ASP A 56 -6.92 -19.80 -8.77
N ALA A 57 -7.81 -20.80 -8.78
CA ALA A 57 -7.50 -22.13 -9.31
C ALA A 57 -7.30 -22.11 -10.84
N ALA A 58 -8.03 -21.27 -11.57
CA ALA A 58 -7.84 -21.05 -12.99
C ALA A 58 -6.53 -20.30 -13.27
N ALA A 59 -6.16 -19.32 -12.44
CA ALA A 59 -4.89 -18.60 -12.52
C ALA A 59 -3.70 -19.53 -12.20
N VAL A 60 -3.83 -20.39 -11.19
CA VAL A 60 -2.83 -21.41 -10.87
C VAL A 60 -2.74 -22.46 -11.98
N LYS A 61 -3.86 -22.86 -12.61
CA LYS A 61 -3.82 -23.74 -13.80
C LYS A 61 -3.24 -23.05 -15.04
N ALA A 62 -3.46 -21.74 -15.20
CA ALA A 62 -2.85 -20.95 -16.28
C ALA A 62 -1.34 -20.74 -16.05
N GLN A 63 -0.88 -20.67 -14.80
CA GLN A 63 0.54 -20.64 -14.44
C GLN A 63 1.18 -22.04 -14.42
N ALA A 64 0.41 -23.10 -14.20
CA ALA A 64 0.86 -24.49 -14.17
C ALA A 64 0.71 -25.20 -15.53
N GLN A 65 0.19 -24.55 -16.56
CA GLN A 65 0.55 -24.95 -17.92
C GLN A 65 2.05 -24.73 -18.03
N PRO A 66 2.86 -25.79 -18.20
CA PRO A 66 4.28 -25.59 -18.41
C PRO A 66 4.41 -24.66 -19.59
N ALA A 67 5.18 -23.59 -19.42
CA ALA A 67 5.57 -22.67 -20.48
C ALA A 67 6.47 -23.36 -21.54
N MET A 68 6.18 -24.62 -21.90
CA MET A 68 6.63 -25.29 -23.11
C MET A 68 5.81 -24.84 -24.33
N GLY A 69 5.32 -23.60 -24.31
CA GLY A 69 4.57 -22.95 -25.39
C GLY A 69 5.06 -21.55 -25.69
N GLY A 70 6.22 -21.14 -25.16
CA GLY A 70 6.96 -20.03 -25.75
C GLY A 70 7.32 -20.42 -27.18
N THR A 71 6.91 -19.62 -28.15
CA THR A 71 7.04 -19.79 -29.61
C THR A 71 8.47 -19.97 -30.15
N ASN A 72 9.44 -20.22 -29.30
CA ASN A 72 10.70 -20.83 -29.70
C ASN A 72 10.53 -22.33 -29.54
N ALA A 73 9.80 -22.97 -30.46
CA ALA A 73 10.06 -24.39 -30.73
C ALA A 73 11.56 -24.47 -31.02
N ILE A 74 12.31 -25.03 -30.08
CA ILE A 74 13.75 -25.20 -30.20
C ILE A 74 13.96 -26.20 -31.34
N SER A 75 14.07 -25.70 -32.57
CA SER A 75 14.62 -26.51 -33.65
C SER A 75 16.12 -26.60 -33.38
N ALA A 76 16.60 -27.80 -33.08
CA ALA A 76 18.03 -28.08 -33.15
C ALA A 76 18.41 -28.10 -34.63
N ASP A 77 18.59 -26.92 -35.22
CA ASP A 77 19.13 -26.81 -36.57
C ASP A 77 20.59 -27.25 -36.51
N VAL A 78 20.84 -28.51 -36.86
CA VAL A 78 22.19 -29.06 -36.98
C VAL A 78 22.85 -28.34 -38.15
N LYS A 79 23.90 -27.58 -37.87
CA LYS A 79 24.70 -26.94 -38.91
C LYS A 79 25.63 -27.95 -39.54
N TYR A 80 25.88 -27.83 -40.84
CA TYR A 80 26.83 -28.67 -41.56
C TYR A 80 27.96 -27.80 -42.10
N ASP A 81 29.18 -28.35 -42.16
CA ASP A 81 30.30 -27.72 -42.85
C ASP A 81 30.16 -27.86 -44.37
N ASP A 82 31.07 -27.23 -45.12
CA ASP A 82 31.11 -27.30 -46.58
C ASP A 82 31.29 -28.74 -47.12
N GLN A 83 31.70 -29.68 -46.27
CA GLN A 83 31.87 -31.10 -46.59
C GLN A 83 30.66 -31.96 -46.19
N GLY A 84 29.59 -31.32 -45.69
CA GLY A 84 28.37 -31.98 -45.23
C GLY A 84 28.54 -32.72 -43.91
N ARG A 85 29.61 -32.47 -43.15
CA ARG A 85 29.79 -33.01 -41.80
C ARG A 85 29.03 -32.13 -40.80
N PRO A 86 28.27 -32.70 -39.87
CA PRO A 86 27.60 -31.91 -38.84
C PRO A 86 28.65 -31.21 -37.96
N ILE A 87 28.39 -29.93 -37.67
CA ILE A 87 29.15 -29.09 -36.76
C ILE A 87 28.33 -28.92 -35.48
N ARG A 88 29.01 -28.90 -34.34
CA ARG A 88 28.37 -28.67 -33.05
C ARG A 88 27.88 -27.22 -32.95
N ASN A 89 26.62 -27.04 -32.56
CA ASN A 89 26.09 -25.72 -32.26
C ASN A 89 26.79 -25.11 -31.03
N ASP A 90 26.96 -23.79 -31.04
CA ASP A 90 27.51 -23.05 -29.90
C ASP A 90 26.64 -23.26 -28.65
N TYR A 91 27.30 -23.38 -27.50
CA TYR A 91 26.61 -23.47 -26.23
C TYR A 91 25.93 -22.15 -25.92
N LEU A 92 24.66 -22.22 -25.54
CA LEU A 92 23.98 -21.05 -25.03
C LEU A 92 24.56 -20.74 -23.65
N SER A 93 25.27 -19.60 -23.54
CA SER A 93 25.76 -19.10 -22.25
C SER A 93 24.71 -18.18 -21.62
N ILE A 94 24.42 -18.43 -20.35
CA ILE A 94 23.57 -17.55 -19.53
C ILE A 94 24.36 -16.30 -19.11
N MET A 95 25.69 -16.41 -19.07
CA MET A 95 26.59 -15.33 -18.73
C MET A 95 27.09 -14.61 -19.98
N ASP A 96 27.16 -13.29 -19.91
CA ASP A 96 27.87 -12.47 -20.88
C ASP A 96 29.40 -12.66 -20.75
N LYS A 97 30.16 -12.02 -21.62
CA LYS A 97 31.64 -12.07 -21.59
C LYS A 97 32.25 -11.50 -20.32
N ASN A 98 31.48 -10.75 -19.53
CA ASN A 98 31.91 -10.10 -18.30
C ASN A 98 31.48 -10.89 -17.05
N GLY A 99 30.83 -12.05 -17.21
CA GLY A 99 30.35 -12.88 -16.10
C GLY A 99 29.00 -12.46 -15.51
N ASN A 100 28.31 -11.49 -16.12
CA ASN A 100 26.96 -11.09 -15.70
C ASN A 100 25.90 -11.92 -16.41
N LEU A 101 24.72 -12.07 -15.80
CA LEU A 101 23.56 -12.63 -16.47
C LEU A 101 23.22 -11.80 -17.71
N ASN A 102 23.12 -12.45 -18.87
CA ASN A 102 22.71 -11.80 -20.11
C ASN A 102 21.31 -11.17 -19.93
N SER A 103 21.12 -9.94 -20.40
CA SER A 103 19.91 -9.13 -20.19
C SER A 103 18.63 -9.83 -20.63
N ASN A 104 18.71 -10.72 -21.63
CA ASN A 104 17.58 -11.52 -22.10
C ASN A 104 17.06 -12.51 -21.04
N PHE A 105 17.88 -12.85 -20.05
CA PHE A 105 17.54 -13.71 -18.92
C PHE A 105 17.40 -12.94 -17.59
N SER A 106 17.75 -11.65 -17.57
CA SER A 106 17.47 -10.79 -16.43
C SER A 106 16.00 -10.42 -16.42
N ILE A 107 15.33 -10.75 -15.34
CA ILE A 107 13.98 -10.25 -15.03
C ILE A 107 14.02 -9.06 -14.07
N ALA A 108 15.19 -8.50 -13.78
CA ALA A 108 15.31 -7.34 -12.89
C ALA A 108 14.36 -6.20 -13.30
N ASP A 109 14.14 -6.03 -14.61
CA ASP A 109 13.22 -5.03 -15.17
C ASP A 109 11.75 -5.51 -15.29
N LYS A 110 11.46 -6.77 -14.92
CA LYS A 110 10.15 -7.42 -15.07
C LYS A 110 9.50 -7.82 -13.74
N ILE A 111 10.19 -7.73 -12.60
CA ILE A 111 9.62 -7.99 -11.27
C ILE A 111 8.78 -6.78 -10.84
N GLY A 112 7.60 -6.62 -11.46
CA GLY A 112 6.55 -5.67 -11.09
C GLY A 112 6.95 -4.18 -10.99
N PRO A 113 5.99 -3.26 -10.89
CA PRO A 113 6.30 -1.95 -10.33
C PRO A 113 6.76 -2.17 -8.88
N ASP A 114 7.92 -1.63 -8.53
CA ASP A 114 8.35 -1.53 -7.14
C ASP A 114 7.16 -1.01 -6.34
N ILE A 115 6.66 -1.79 -5.36
CA ILE A 115 5.61 -1.31 -4.48
C ILE A 115 6.27 -0.23 -3.63
N GLN A 116 6.25 0.99 -4.14
CA GLN A 116 6.74 2.15 -3.42
C GLN A 116 5.74 2.36 -2.29
N VAL A 117 6.17 2.04 -1.07
CA VAL A 117 5.47 2.54 0.12
C VAL A 117 5.26 4.02 -0.09
N ASN A 118 4.05 4.52 0.14
CA ASN A 118 3.75 5.94 0.08
C ASN A 118 4.61 6.67 1.11
N GLN A 119 5.81 7.07 0.69
CA GLN A 119 6.79 7.78 1.51
C GLN A 119 6.34 9.21 1.75
N ASP A 120 5.46 9.74 0.91
CA ASP A 120 4.95 11.11 1.02
C ASP A 120 4.18 11.31 2.33
N GLY A 121 3.32 10.36 2.69
CA GLY A 121 2.59 10.40 3.96
C GLY A 121 3.51 10.34 5.19
N TYR A 122 4.52 9.46 5.14
CA TYR A 122 5.51 9.35 6.21
C TYR A 122 6.38 10.61 6.32
N ASN A 123 6.86 11.14 5.19
CA ASN A 123 7.66 12.36 5.13
C ASN A 123 6.87 13.56 5.63
N ALA A 124 5.58 13.67 5.30
CA ALA A 124 4.71 14.73 5.79
C ALA A 124 4.48 14.66 7.31
N ILE A 125 4.32 13.46 7.88
CA ILE A 125 4.21 13.27 9.34
C ILE A 125 5.53 13.66 10.02
N LYS A 126 6.66 13.22 9.46
CA LYS A 126 7.99 13.53 9.97
C LYS A 126 8.30 15.02 9.92
N GLU A 127 8.04 15.67 8.79
CA GLU A 127 8.21 17.11 8.63
C GLU A 127 7.32 17.89 9.61
N ARG A 128 6.05 17.48 9.77
CA ARG A 128 5.15 18.12 10.73
C ARG A 128 5.62 17.94 12.18
N ALA A 129 6.04 16.74 12.57
CA ALA A 129 6.53 16.46 13.91
C ALA A 129 7.83 17.23 14.23
N LEU A 130 8.71 17.40 13.25
CA LEU A 130 9.99 18.11 13.40
C LEU A 130 9.89 19.62 13.12
N SER A 131 8.75 20.10 12.61
CA SER A 131 8.58 21.51 12.27
C SER A 131 8.68 22.40 13.51
N THR A 132 9.46 23.47 13.40
CA THR A 132 9.55 24.53 14.40
C THR A 132 8.43 25.56 14.17
N GLY A 133 7.60 25.80 15.18
CA GLY A 133 6.49 26.78 15.12
C GLY A 133 5.10 26.14 15.10
N PRO A 134 4.01 26.93 15.09
CA PRO A 134 2.64 26.40 15.16
C PRO A 134 2.29 25.60 13.90
N SER A 135 1.59 24.48 14.05
CA SER A 135 1.09 23.72 12.89
C SER A 135 0.05 24.51 12.08
N ALA A 136 -0.25 24.06 10.86
CA ALA A 136 -1.31 24.64 10.04
C ALA A 136 -2.68 24.65 10.75
N TRP A 137 -2.98 23.62 11.54
CA TRP A 137 -4.18 23.59 12.37
C TRP A 137 -4.12 24.66 13.47
N ALA A 138 -2.99 24.78 14.16
CA ALA A 138 -2.81 25.79 15.19
C ALA A 138 -2.94 27.21 14.63
N ASN A 139 -2.36 27.49 13.46
CA ASN A 139 -2.51 28.78 12.79
C ASN A 139 -3.98 29.10 12.47
N LEU A 140 -4.72 28.13 11.91
CA LEU A 140 -6.16 28.30 11.64
C LEU A 140 -6.98 28.50 12.93
N ALA A 141 -6.66 27.75 13.97
CA ALA A 141 -7.33 27.85 15.26
C ALA A 141 -7.06 29.20 15.94
N LEU A 142 -5.82 29.71 15.85
CA LEU A 142 -5.44 31.03 16.34
C LEU A 142 -6.14 32.14 15.56
N GLU A 143 -6.24 32.02 14.23
CA GLU A 143 -6.99 32.95 13.39
C GLU A 143 -8.47 32.99 13.78
N LYS A 144 -9.11 31.81 13.91
CA LYS A 144 -10.50 31.68 14.35
C LYS A 144 -10.70 32.29 15.73
N GLN A 145 -9.80 32.00 16.68
CA GLN A 145 -9.87 32.56 18.04
C GLN A 145 -9.71 34.09 18.00
N GLY A 146 -8.87 34.64 17.10
CA GLY A 146 -8.76 36.07 16.89
C GLY A 146 -10.06 36.72 16.42
N LEU A 147 -10.75 36.10 15.45
CA LEU A 147 -12.05 36.54 14.98
C LEU A 147 -13.14 36.45 16.06
N GLU A 148 -13.17 35.36 16.83
CA GLU A 148 -14.09 35.19 17.96
C GLU A 148 -13.86 36.25 19.04
N GLN A 149 -12.60 36.55 19.34
CA GLN A 149 -12.22 37.60 20.30
C GLN A 149 -12.65 38.99 19.82
N GLN A 150 -12.48 39.30 18.53
CA GLN A 150 -12.95 40.56 17.94
C GLN A 150 -14.47 40.68 18.00
N ASN A 151 -15.20 39.63 17.62
CA ASN A 151 -16.66 39.60 17.70
C ASN A 151 -17.16 39.72 19.15
N ALA A 152 -16.48 39.10 20.11
CA ALA A 152 -16.80 39.21 21.52
C ALA A 152 -16.55 40.63 22.06
N MET A 153 -15.46 41.28 21.65
CA MET A 153 -15.21 42.69 21.98
C MET A 153 -16.28 43.62 21.39
N ASP A 154 -16.63 43.44 20.12
CA ASP A 154 -17.66 44.24 19.46
C ASP A 154 -19.03 44.05 20.12
N SER A 155 -19.37 42.81 20.47
CA SER A 155 -20.57 42.50 21.23
C SER A 155 -20.56 43.13 22.63
N ALA A 156 -19.44 43.06 23.35
CA ALA A 156 -19.27 43.69 24.65
C ALA A 156 -19.39 45.23 24.57
N ASN A 157 -18.84 45.84 23.53
CA ASN A 157 -18.95 47.28 23.26
C ASN A 157 -20.40 47.68 22.95
N ARG A 158 -21.08 46.95 22.07
CA ARG A 158 -22.50 47.19 21.75
C ARG A 158 -23.40 46.99 22.96
N SER A 159 -23.17 45.94 23.75
CA SER A 159 -23.91 45.64 24.98
C SER A 159 -23.68 46.73 26.03
N GLY A 160 -22.45 47.21 26.17
CA GLY A 160 -22.11 48.35 27.02
C GLY A 160 -22.85 49.62 26.61
N ALA A 161 -22.86 49.94 25.31
CA ALA A 161 -23.58 51.09 24.77
C ALA A 161 -25.10 50.98 24.94
N GLN A 162 -25.68 49.79 24.75
CA GLN A 162 -27.11 49.53 24.96
C GLN A 162 -27.50 49.62 26.44
N ALA A 163 -26.70 49.05 27.35
CA ALA A 163 -26.91 49.15 28.79
C ALA A 163 -26.86 50.62 29.24
N GLN A 164 -25.89 51.38 28.72
CA GLN A 164 -25.77 52.81 28.99
C GLN A 164 -27.00 53.57 28.48
N THR A 165 -27.43 53.31 27.23
CA THR A 165 -28.61 53.93 26.61
C THR A 165 -29.89 53.61 27.39
N THR A 166 -30.04 52.37 27.85
CA THR A 166 -31.20 51.94 28.65
C THR A 166 -31.23 52.64 30.00
N ALA A 167 -30.09 52.76 30.67
CA ALA A 167 -29.96 53.50 31.93
C ALA A 167 -30.23 55.01 31.73
N TYR A 168 -29.76 55.60 30.63
CA TYR A 168 -30.10 56.97 30.23
C TYR A 168 -31.61 57.15 30.03
N ASN A 169 -32.26 56.23 29.31
CA ASN A 169 -33.70 56.29 29.05
C ASN A 169 -34.52 56.13 30.33
N GLN A 170 -34.16 55.20 31.21
CA GLN A 170 -34.86 55.02 32.49
C GLN A 170 -34.75 56.25 33.39
N MET A 171 -33.59 56.90 33.44
CA MET A 171 -33.41 58.10 34.26
C MET A 171 -34.02 59.34 33.62
N ARG A 172 -34.01 59.45 32.29
CA ARG A 172 -34.76 60.50 31.57
C ARG A 172 -36.25 60.40 31.86
N SER A 173 -36.81 59.20 31.86
CA SER A 173 -38.24 58.96 32.19
C SER A 173 -38.60 59.26 33.64
N ARG A 174 -37.64 59.32 34.57
CA ARG A 174 -37.86 59.58 36.00
C ARG A 174 -37.67 61.05 36.42
N GLY A 175 -37.52 61.98 35.47
CA GLY A 175 -37.48 63.42 35.77
C GLY A 175 -36.18 64.14 35.42
N GLY A 176 -35.32 63.52 34.60
CA GLY A 176 -34.13 64.18 34.06
C GLY A 176 -32.87 63.95 34.90
N LEU A 177 -31.76 63.76 34.20
CA LEU A 177 -30.45 63.53 34.79
C LEU A 177 -29.79 64.85 35.19
N SER A 178 -29.54 65.02 36.49
CA SER A 178 -28.56 65.99 36.98
C SER A 178 -27.18 65.69 36.37
N ALA A 179 -26.41 66.73 36.02
CA ALA A 179 -25.10 66.60 35.38
C ALA A 179 -24.15 65.65 36.14
N GLY A 180 -24.16 65.70 37.48
CA GLY A 180 -23.31 64.84 38.32
C GLY A 180 -23.75 63.37 38.43
N GLN A 181 -25.02 63.05 38.16
CA GLN A 181 -25.48 61.66 38.02
C GLN A 181 -25.11 61.10 36.65
N ARG A 182 -25.12 61.95 35.62
CA ARG A 182 -24.72 61.61 34.26
C ARG A 182 -23.25 61.19 34.19
N GLU A 183 -22.40 61.95 34.85
CA GLU A 183 -20.97 61.69 34.90
C GLU A 183 -20.65 60.41 35.68
N ARG A 184 -21.31 60.17 36.83
CA ARG A 184 -21.16 58.92 37.57
C ARG A 184 -21.61 57.70 36.78
N LEU A 185 -22.74 57.80 36.09
CA LEU A 185 -23.24 56.70 35.26
C LEU A 185 -22.32 56.44 34.06
N ALA A 186 -21.79 57.49 33.43
CA ALA A 186 -20.83 57.36 32.33
C ALA A 186 -19.51 56.71 32.82
N MET A 187 -18.99 57.14 33.98
CA MET A 187 -17.81 56.51 34.59
C MET A 187 -18.06 55.04 34.95
N GLN A 188 -19.24 54.71 35.49
CA GLN A 188 -19.58 53.34 35.88
C GLN A 188 -19.77 52.44 34.64
N GLY A 189 -20.40 52.96 33.59
CA GLY A 189 -20.52 52.29 32.29
C GLY A 189 -19.16 52.03 31.65
N ALA A 190 -18.28 53.04 31.61
CA ALA A 190 -16.93 52.90 31.07
C ALA A 190 -16.09 51.86 31.83
N ARG A 191 -16.19 51.81 33.17
CA ARG A 191 -15.52 50.79 33.99
C ARG A 191 -16.04 49.38 33.70
N ASN A 192 -17.35 49.21 33.56
CA ASN A 192 -17.93 47.91 33.23
C ASN A 192 -17.52 47.44 31.82
N THR A 193 -17.52 48.33 30.84
CA THR A 193 -17.05 48.01 29.48
C THR A 193 -15.56 47.65 29.48
N ALA A 194 -14.71 48.41 30.17
CA ALA A 194 -13.29 48.11 30.29
C ALA A 194 -13.03 46.76 30.98
N ALA A 195 -13.75 46.45 32.07
CA ALA A 195 -13.66 45.17 32.75
C ALA A 195 -14.09 44.00 31.86
N ASN A 196 -15.17 44.17 31.08
CA ASN A 196 -15.62 43.16 30.12
C ASN A 196 -14.60 42.94 29.01
N GLN A 197 -14.00 43.99 28.47
CA GLN A 197 -12.93 43.88 27.46
C GLN A 197 -11.70 43.14 28.03
N GLN A 198 -11.30 43.44 29.27
CA GLN A 198 -10.21 42.72 29.95
C GLN A 198 -10.55 41.23 30.15
N GLY A 199 -11.80 40.92 30.49
CA GLY A 199 -12.26 39.53 30.57
C GLY A 199 -12.14 38.79 29.25
N VAL A 200 -12.57 39.41 28.13
CA VAL A 200 -12.44 38.86 26.78
C VAL A 200 -10.98 38.67 26.36
N LEU A 201 -10.10 39.61 26.72
CA LEU A 201 -8.66 39.52 26.48
C LEU A 201 -8.03 38.34 27.24
N ASN A 202 -8.30 38.22 28.53
CA ASN A 202 -7.76 37.14 29.38
C ASN A 202 -8.26 35.77 28.91
N GLN A 203 -9.55 35.65 28.58
CA GLN A 203 -10.10 34.41 28.02
C GLN A 203 -9.47 34.08 26.66
N GLY A 204 -9.26 35.09 25.82
CA GLY A 204 -8.60 34.91 24.54
C GLY A 204 -7.16 34.39 24.69
N LEU A 205 -6.40 34.96 25.62
CA LEU A 205 -5.02 34.52 25.89
C LEU A 205 -4.95 33.08 26.40
N LEU A 206 -5.86 32.69 27.31
CA LEU A 206 -5.99 31.30 27.78
C LEU A 206 -6.32 30.35 26.62
N ASN A 207 -7.26 30.73 25.75
CA ASN A 207 -7.64 29.92 24.59
C ASN A 207 -6.47 29.75 23.62
N ARG A 208 -5.71 30.82 23.32
CA ARG A 208 -4.49 30.74 22.49
C ARG A 208 -3.46 29.81 23.10
N SER A 209 -3.22 29.91 24.40
CA SER A 209 -2.29 29.03 25.12
C SER A 209 -2.72 27.57 25.05
N ASN A 210 -4.02 27.29 25.19
CA ASN A 210 -4.56 25.94 25.09
C ASN A 210 -4.40 25.36 23.67
N ILE A 211 -4.65 26.17 22.63
CA ILE A 211 -4.45 25.77 21.23
C ILE A 211 -2.98 25.39 20.98
N LEU A 212 -2.04 26.22 21.43
CA LEU A 212 -0.60 25.95 21.27
C LEU A 212 -0.16 24.72 22.07
N MET A 213 -0.69 24.53 23.27
CA MET A 213 -0.41 23.35 24.09
C MET A 213 -0.95 22.06 23.43
N GLU A 214 -2.15 22.10 22.87
CA GLU A 214 -2.74 20.98 22.15
C GLU A 214 -1.96 20.66 20.87
N ASP A 215 -1.49 21.69 20.15
CA ASP A 215 -0.61 21.51 19.00
C ASP A 215 0.70 20.84 19.38
N GLN A 216 1.35 21.32 20.46
CA GLN A 216 2.58 20.72 20.94
C GLN A 216 2.37 19.27 21.37
N LYS A 217 1.29 18.98 22.09
CA LYS A 217 0.93 17.60 22.48
C LYS A 217 0.71 16.71 21.25
N SER A 218 0.08 17.23 20.20
CA SER A 218 -0.11 16.51 18.94
C SER A 218 1.24 16.20 18.27
N LYS A 219 2.15 17.17 18.22
CA LYS A 219 3.52 16.99 17.71
C LYS A 219 4.30 15.97 18.54
N ASP A 220 4.23 16.04 19.86
CA ASP A 220 4.89 15.09 20.76
C ASP A 220 4.36 13.67 20.53
N ASN A 221 3.04 13.50 20.37
CA ASN A 221 2.43 12.20 20.04
C ASN A 221 2.89 11.67 18.67
N MET A 222 3.07 12.54 17.67
CA MET A 222 3.62 12.15 16.37
C MET A 222 5.11 11.77 16.50
N LEU A 223 5.88 12.55 17.27
CA LEU A 223 7.29 12.30 17.52
C LEU A 223 7.51 10.97 18.25
N MET A 224 6.62 10.60 19.19
CA MET A 224 6.66 9.30 19.86
C MET A 224 6.34 8.13 18.92
N GLN A 225 5.55 8.34 17.88
CA GLN A 225 5.21 7.32 16.89
C GLN A 225 6.26 7.17 15.79
N LEU A 226 7.06 8.21 15.53
CA LEU A 226 8.08 8.21 14.47
C LEU A 226 9.03 7.01 14.53
N PRO A 227 9.63 6.64 15.67
CA PRO A 227 10.54 5.48 15.73
C PRO A 227 9.88 4.16 15.28
N GLY A 228 8.61 3.95 15.63
CA GLY A 228 7.87 2.77 15.20
C GLY A 228 7.62 2.76 13.69
N MET A 229 7.30 3.92 13.12
CA MET A 229 7.14 4.08 11.67
C MET A 229 8.47 3.92 10.91
N ASP A 230 9.58 4.45 11.46
CA ASP A 230 10.93 4.30 10.90
C ASP A 230 11.31 2.82 10.81
N MET A 231 11.08 2.07 11.89
CA MET A 231 11.31 0.62 11.90
C MET A 231 10.41 -0.13 10.92
N ALA A 232 9.12 0.23 10.83
CA ALA A 232 8.20 -0.41 9.90
C ALA A 232 8.61 -0.17 8.43
N ASN A 233 9.04 1.04 8.09
CA ASN A 233 9.51 1.40 6.76
C ASN A 233 10.83 0.68 6.43
N ALA A 234 11.78 0.64 7.37
CA ALA A 234 13.02 -0.13 7.21
C ALA A 234 12.76 -1.63 7.00
N ASN A 235 11.89 -2.23 7.80
CA ASN A 235 11.51 -3.64 7.67
C ASN A 235 10.82 -3.92 6.33
N PHE A 236 9.96 -3.01 5.85
CA PHE A 236 9.33 -3.15 4.55
C PHE A 236 10.37 -3.16 3.42
N GLN A 237 11.30 -2.20 3.43
CA GLN A 237 12.37 -2.14 2.42
C GLN A 237 13.26 -3.39 2.46
N GLN A 238 13.57 -3.90 3.66
CA GLN A 238 14.34 -5.14 3.81
C GLN A 238 13.58 -6.35 3.26
N ASN A 239 12.28 -6.45 3.56
CA ASN A 239 11.42 -7.53 3.06
C ASN A 239 11.27 -7.46 1.54
N GLN A 240 11.13 -6.27 0.96
CA GLN A 240 11.06 -6.06 -0.48
C GLN A 240 12.38 -6.47 -1.17
N ARG A 241 13.53 -6.06 -0.63
CA ARG A 241 14.84 -6.50 -1.13
C ARG A 241 14.99 -8.01 -1.04
N SER A 242 14.58 -8.62 0.07
CA SER A 242 14.66 -10.06 0.29
C SER A 242 13.75 -10.82 -0.68
N PHE A 243 12.52 -10.33 -0.88
CA PHE A 243 11.57 -10.89 -1.85
C PHE A 243 12.12 -10.80 -3.27
N ASN A 244 12.64 -9.64 -3.68
CA ASN A 244 13.25 -9.46 -5.00
C ASN A 244 14.45 -10.38 -5.20
N ALA A 245 15.31 -10.53 -4.18
CA ALA A 245 16.43 -11.47 -4.23
C ALA A 245 15.97 -12.93 -4.34
N GLN A 246 14.94 -13.34 -3.59
CA GLN A 246 14.37 -14.69 -3.69
C GLN A 246 13.75 -14.94 -5.06
N ALA A 247 12.95 -14.01 -5.58
CA ALA A 247 12.35 -14.10 -6.90
C ALA A 247 13.43 -14.27 -7.98
N GLN A 248 14.49 -13.44 -7.93
CA GLN A 248 15.66 -13.57 -8.81
C GLN A 248 16.32 -14.94 -8.70
N GLN A 249 16.50 -15.48 -7.48
CA GLN A 249 17.09 -16.81 -7.29
C GLN A 249 16.24 -17.94 -7.91
N TYR A 250 14.92 -17.90 -7.73
CA TYR A 250 14.03 -18.89 -8.34
C TYR A 250 14.05 -18.85 -9.86
N ASP A 251 14.03 -17.64 -10.44
CA ASP A 251 14.05 -17.49 -11.88
C ASP A 251 15.38 -17.83 -12.52
N ILE A 252 16.51 -17.46 -11.87
CA ILE A 252 17.85 -17.94 -12.28
C ILE A 252 17.88 -19.48 -12.27
N GLY A 253 17.31 -20.11 -11.24
CA GLY A 253 17.23 -21.57 -11.15
C GLY A 253 16.42 -22.21 -12.28
N ASN A 254 15.28 -21.64 -12.64
CA ASN A 254 14.46 -22.12 -13.76
C ASN A 254 15.18 -21.90 -15.10
N LYS A 255 15.82 -20.75 -15.31
CA LYS A 255 16.57 -20.46 -16.54
C LYS A 255 17.82 -21.31 -16.70
N LEU A 256 18.54 -21.61 -15.61
CA LEU A 256 19.65 -22.57 -15.62
C LEU A 256 19.20 -23.95 -16.09
N LYS A 257 18.02 -24.41 -15.65
CA LYS A 257 17.43 -25.68 -16.11
C LYS A 257 17.07 -25.63 -17.59
N ASP A 258 16.44 -24.56 -18.05
CA ASP A 258 16.07 -24.39 -19.46
C ASP A 258 17.29 -24.43 -20.39
N VAL A 259 18.35 -23.70 -20.04
CA VAL A 259 19.60 -23.67 -20.83
C VAL A 259 20.36 -24.99 -20.75
N GLY A 260 20.40 -25.62 -19.57
CA GLY A 260 20.98 -26.96 -19.42
C GLY A 260 20.26 -27.98 -20.32
N GLY A 261 18.92 -27.93 -20.34
CA GLY A 261 18.10 -28.76 -21.21
C GLY A 261 18.34 -28.49 -22.70
N TYR A 262 18.40 -27.21 -23.10
CA TYR A 262 18.71 -26.80 -24.46
C TYR A 262 20.09 -27.32 -24.93
N ASN A 263 21.12 -27.14 -24.11
CA ASN A 263 22.47 -27.57 -24.43
C ASN A 263 22.58 -29.11 -24.50
N ALA A 264 21.86 -29.83 -23.64
CA ALA A 264 21.79 -31.29 -23.68
C ALA A 264 21.08 -31.79 -24.94
N TYR A 265 19.95 -31.17 -25.31
CA TYR A 265 19.21 -31.49 -26.53
C TYR A 265 20.05 -31.25 -27.79
N ASN A 266 20.75 -30.11 -27.88
CA ASN A 266 21.66 -29.82 -28.98
C ASN A 266 22.83 -30.82 -29.07
N ALA A 267 23.35 -31.28 -27.93
CA ALA A 267 24.40 -32.29 -27.91
C ALA A 267 23.90 -33.66 -28.42
N ASP A 268 22.68 -34.07 -28.05
CA ASP A 268 22.06 -35.31 -28.54
C ASP A 268 21.76 -35.25 -30.04
N ALA A 269 21.18 -34.14 -30.52
CA ALA A 269 20.90 -33.92 -31.94
C ALA A 269 22.18 -33.97 -32.78
N TYR A 270 23.25 -33.31 -32.33
CA TYR A 270 24.57 -33.40 -32.96
C TYR A 270 25.12 -34.83 -32.96
N GLY A 271 24.99 -35.56 -31.84
CA GLY A 271 25.43 -36.95 -31.73
C GLY A 271 24.76 -37.87 -32.75
N LYS A 272 23.43 -37.75 -32.90
CA LYS A 272 22.66 -38.50 -33.90
C LYS A 272 23.07 -38.16 -35.33
N ALA A 273 23.16 -36.87 -35.66
CA ALA A 273 23.60 -36.45 -36.99
C ALA A 273 25.01 -36.93 -37.33
N MET A 274 25.93 -36.92 -36.36
CA MET A 274 27.30 -37.40 -36.55
C MET A 274 27.33 -38.92 -36.77
N GLN A 275 26.49 -39.67 -36.06
CA GLN A 275 26.34 -41.11 -36.25
C GLN A 275 25.80 -41.42 -37.66
N GLU A 276 24.75 -40.75 -38.10
CA GLU A 276 24.19 -40.89 -39.46
C GLU A 276 25.22 -40.55 -40.54
N TRP A 277 25.94 -39.43 -40.39
CA TRP A 277 27.00 -39.05 -41.31
C TRP A 277 28.12 -40.10 -41.38
N SER A 278 28.56 -40.64 -40.24
CA SER A 278 29.58 -41.69 -40.18
C SER A 278 29.13 -43.00 -40.83
N ALA A 279 27.85 -43.36 -40.65
CA ALA A 279 27.25 -44.52 -41.29
C ALA A 279 27.18 -44.33 -42.82
N GLY A 280 26.78 -43.15 -43.29
CA GLY A 280 26.77 -42.80 -44.71
C GLY A 280 28.16 -42.91 -45.35
N LYS A 281 29.20 -42.35 -44.70
CA LYS A 281 30.59 -42.45 -45.20
C LYS A 281 31.09 -43.89 -45.27
N THR A 282 30.72 -44.71 -44.28
CA THR A 282 31.09 -46.13 -44.25
C THR A 282 30.38 -46.90 -45.37
N ALA A 283 29.10 -46.65 -45.59
CA ALA A 283 28.32 -47.24 -46.67
C ALA A 283 28.87 -46.85 -48.06
N ASP A 284 29.19 -45.58 -48.28
CA ASP A 284 29.80 -45.09 -49.51
C ASP A 284 31.17 -45.74 -49.78
N ALA A 285 31.99 -45.89 -48.74
CA ALA A 285 33.29 -46.55 -48.83
C ALA A 285 33.13 -48.04 -49.19
N GLN A 286 32.19 -48.74 -48.57
CA GLN A 286 31.89 -50.14 -48.86
C GLN A 286 31.33 -50.33 -50.27
N ALA A 287 30.46 -49.44 -50.74
CA ALA A 287 29.93 -49.46 -52.11
C ALA A 287 31.04 -49.29 -53.16
N ARG A 288 31.98 -48.37 -52.93
CA ARG A 288 33.16 -48.17 -53.80
C ARG A 288 34.13 -49.36 -53.77
N ALA A 289 34.35 -49.97 -52.61
CA ALA A 289 35.18 -51.16 -52.49
C ALA A 289 34.56 -52.37 -53.24
N SER A 290 33.24 -52.51 -53.18
CA SER A 290 32.50 -53.58 -53.89
C SER A 290 32.47 -53.37 -55.41
N SER A 291 32.34 -52.12 -55.89
CA SER A 291 32.32 -51.82 -57.33
C SER A 291 33.70 -51.85 -58.00
N GLY A 292 34.78 -51.68 -57.23
CA GLY A 292 36.17 -51.73 -57.71
C GLY A 292 36.68 -53.14 -58.08
N GLY A 293 35.93 -54.21 -57.78
CA GLY A 293 36.30 -55.60 -58.04
C GLY A 293 35.90 -56.16 -59.41
N LYS A 294 35.22 -55.38 -60.27
CA LYS A 294 34.96 -55.76 -61.66
C LYS A 294 36.01 -55.13 -62.58
N LYS A 295 37.16 -55.78 -62.70
CA LYS A 295 38.05 -55.66 -63.85
C LYS A 295 38.28 -57.04 -64.43
#